data_AF-A0A4R4INB6-F1
#
_entry.id   AF-A0A4R4INB6-F1
#
_cell.length_a   1.000
_cell.length_b   1.000
_cell.length_c   1.000
_cell.angle_alpha   90.00
_cell.angle_beta   90.00
_cell.angle_gamma   90.00
#
_symmetry.space_group_name_H-M   'P 1'
#
loop_
_entity.id
_entity.type
_entity.pdbx_description
1 polymer ?
#
loop_
_entity_poly.entity_id
_entity_poly.type
_entity_poly.pdbx_seq_one_letter_code
_entity_poly.pdbx_strand_id
1 'polypeptide(L)'
;MGCQNKPHTFGVTSVSREPKVTHNRRQAHKLTPEEFLSLNAVKEYLAIYPDSVRRDPDTDEIWLNKTLMMMYLDLCQEKKFKKTFDKRSGE
;
A
#
# COMPACT_ATOMS: atom_id res chain seq x y z
N MET A 1 30.87 -57.70 -15.57
CA MET A 1 30.49 -57.34 -14.19
C MET A 1 31.71 -56.74 -13.54
N GLY A 2 31.83 -55.42 -13.62
CA GLY A 2 33.01 -54.71 -13.12
C GLY A 2 32.81 -53.21 -13.21
N CYS A 3 33.34 -52.56 -12.18
CA CYS A 3 33.66 -51.14 -12.08
C CYS A 3 32.47 -50.24 -11.72
N GLN A 4 32.55 -49.29 -10.79
CA GLN A 4 33.48 -48.91 -9.73
C GLN A 4 32.89 -47.58 -9.21
N ASN A 5 32.91 -47.35 -7.90
CA ASN A 5 32.59 -46.04 -7.32
C ASN A 5 33.46 -44.95 -7.98
N LYS A 6 32.82 -43.90 -8.50
CA LYS A 6 33.49 -42.64 -8.86
C LYS A 6 33.18 -41.59 -7.78
N PRO A 7 34.11 -41.27 -6.87
CA PRO A 7 33.98 -40.14 -5.96
C PRO A 7 34.42 -38.84 -6.65
N HIS A 8 33.67 -38.39 -7.66
CA HIS A 8 33.83 -37.02 -8.18
C HIS A 8 32.57 -36.54 -8.91
N THR A 9 31.46 -36.47 -8.19
CA THR A 9 30.27 -35.78 -8.71
C THR A 9 29.78 -34.82 -7.64
N PHE A 10 30.42 -33.66 -7.59
CA PHE A 10 29.81 -32.46 -7.02
C PHE A 10 28.64 -32.04 -7.91
N GLY A 11 27.53 -32.76 -7.80
CA GLY A 11 26.25 -32.36 -8.36
C GLY A 11 25.54 -31.46 -7.35
N VAL A 12 26.03 -30.23 -7.17
CA VAL A 12 25.27 -29.20 -6.47
C VAL A 12 24.16 -28.74 -7.41
N THR A 13 23.06 -29.49 -7.45
CA THR A 13 21.81 -28.94 -7.96
C THR A 13 21.22 -28.08 -6.86
N SER A 14 21.61 -26.80 -6.84
CA SER A 14 20.85 -25.79 -6.11
C SER A 14 19.48 -25.72 -6.79
N VAL A 15 18.54 -26.52 -6.31
CA VAL A 15 17.12 -26.29 -6.54
C VAL A 15 16.80 -24.98 -5.86
N SER A 16 16.98 -23.89 -6.60
CA SER A 16 16.50 -22.57 -6.23
C SER A 16 15.00 -22.71 -6.03
N ARG A 17 14.59 -22.91 -4.77
CA ARG A 17 13.18 -22.91 -4.37
C ARG A 17 12.68 -21.51 -4.65
N GLU A 18 12.06 -21.33 -5.81
CA GLU A 18 11.32 -20.12 -6.10
C GLU A 18 10.31 -19.92 -4.96
N PRO A 19 10.35 -18.78 -4.25
CA PRO A 19 9.43 -18.54 -3.17
C PRO A 19 8.03 -18.46 -3.78
N LYS A 20 7.26 -19.55 -3.67
CA LYS A 20 5.82 -19.54 -3.91
C LYS A 20 5.21 -18.59 -2.90
N VAL A 21 5.01 -17.34 -3.31
CA VAL A 21 4.31 -16.32 -2.53
C VAL A 21 2.91 -16.84 -2.25
N THR A 22 2.77 -17.48 -1.10
CA THR A 22 1.56 -18.14 -0.60
C THR A 22 0.66 -17.17 0.15
N HIS A 23 1.11 -15.94 0.36
CA HIS A 23 0.28 -14.88 0.86
C HIS A 23 -0.39 -14.17 -0.31
N ASN A 24 -1.66 -14.52 -0.54
CA ASN A 24 -2.64 -13.54 -0.99
C ASN A 24 -2.66 -12.43 0.07
N ARG A 25 -1.72 -11.48 -0.06
CA ARG A 25 -1.71 -10.25 0.72
C ARG A 25 -3.03 -9.60 0.37
N ARG A 26 -4.01 -9.73 1.29
CA ARG A 26 -5.34 -9.14 1.21
C ARG A 26 -5.19 -7.83 0.47
N GLN A 27 -5.66 -7.78 -0.78
CA GLN A 27 -5.64 -6.53 -1.53
C GLN A 27 -6.43 -5.59 -0.64
N ALA A 28 -5.74 -4.58 -0.08
CA ALA A 28 -6.41 -3.59 0.74
C ALA A 28 -7.56 -3.06 -0.11
N HIS A 29 -8.76 -3.01 0.48
CA HIS A 29 -9.92 -2.50 -0.22
C HIS A 29 -9.56 -1.09 -0.68
N LYS A 30 -9.39 -0.91 -1.99
CA LYS A 30 -8.96 0.34 -2.59
C LYS A 30 -10.16 1.25 -2.58
N LEU A 31 -10.37 1.92 -1.45
CA LEU A 31 -11.42 2.90 -1.30
C LEU A 31 -11.10 4.03 -2.27
N THR A 32 -12.00 4.32 -3.18
CA THR A 32 -11.80 5.40 -4.16
C THR A 32 -11.89 6.76 -3.47
N PRO A 33 -11.24 7.82 -4.01
CA PRO A 33 -11.36 9.17 -3.46
C PRO A 33 -12.82 9.63 -3.31
N GLU A 34 -13.67 9.28 -4.28
CA GLU A 34 -15.10 9.61 -4.26
C GLU A 34 -15.87 8.87 -3.16
N GLU A 35 -15.57 7.59 -2.93
CA GLU A 35 -16.13 6.82 -1.82
C GLU A 35 -15.70 7.41 -0.47
N PHE A 36 -14.44 7.86 -0.36
CA PHE A 36 -13.93 8.50 0.84
C PHE A 36 -14.66 9.81 1.13
N LEU A 37 -14.82 10.68 0.13
CA LEU A 37 -15.57 11.93 0.26
C LEU A 37 -17.06 11.70 0.53
N SER A 38 -17.58 10.52 0.17
CA SER A 38 -18.97 10.14 0.41
C SER A 38 -19.24 9.72 1.86
N LEU A 39 -18.21 9.42 2.66
CA LEU A 39 -18.35 9.01 4.06
C LEU A 39 -18.94 10.14 4.91
N ASN A 40 -19.85 9.78 5.83
CA ASN A 40 -20.53 10.77 6.68
C ASN A 40 -19.53 11.60 7.51
N ALA A 41 -18.54 10.93 8.11
CA ALA A 41 -17.50 11.59 8.89
C ALA A 41 -16.70 12.63 8.07
N VAL A 42 -16.44 12.34 6.79
CA VAL A 42 -15.71 13.26 5.90
C VAL A 42 -16.61 14.43 5.52
N LYS A 43 -17.89 14.20 5.22
CA LYS A 43 -18.87 15.26 4.96
C LYS A 43 -19.05 16.20 6.15
N GLU A 44 -19.15 15.66 7.36
CA GLU A 44 -19.24 16.44 8.60
C GLU A 44 -17.97 17.28 8.81
N TYR A 45 -16.79 16.71 8.55
CA TYR A 45 -15.52 17.43 8.62
C TYR A 45 -15.45 18.57 7.60
N LEU A 46 -15.90 18.33 6.37
CA LEU A 46 -15.93 19.34 5.30
C LEU A 46 -16.96 20.44 5.54
N ALA A 47 -18.06 20.14 6.23
CA ALA A 47 -19.02 21.15 6.65
C ALA A 47 -18.41 22.16 7.64
N ILE A 48 -17.47 21.71 8.46
CA ILE A 48 -16.74 22.56 9.42
C ILE A 48 -15.54 23.25 8.75
N TYR A 49 -14.82 22.53 7.88
CA TYR A 49 -13.60 23.00 7.22
C TYR A 49 -13.69 22.79 5.69
N PRO A 50 -14.41 23.66 4.96
CA PRO A 50 -14.59 23.52 3.52
C PRO A 50 -13.27 23.60 2.74
N ASP A 51 -12.30 24.37 3.24
CA ASP A 51 -10.97 24.50 2.63
C ASP A 51 -10.07 23.26 2.79
N SER A 52 -10.55 22.21 3.46
CA SER A 52 -9.77 20.98 3.67
C SER A 52 -9.74 20.05 2.45
N VAL A 53 -10.57 20.31 1.45
CA VAL A 53 -10.55 19.62 0.15
C VAL A 53 -10.42 20.66 -0.94
N ARG A 54 -9.43 20.48 -1.81
CA ARG A 54 -9.27 21.27 -3.02
C ARG A 54 -9.29 20.35 -4.22
N ARG A 55 -10.10 20.69 -5.23
CA ARG A 55 -10.07 20.02 -6.54
C ARG A 55 -9.34 20.93 -7.51
N ASP A 56 -8.31 20.40 -8.15
CA ASP A 56 -7.64 21.10 -9.23
C ASP A 56 -8.43 20.89 -10.53
N PRO A 57 -8.91 21.97 -11.18
CA PRO A 57 -9.79 21.88 -12.34
C PRO A 57 -9.08 21.40 -13.63
N ASP A 58 -7.74 21.34 -13.62
CA ASP A 58 -6.92 20.97 -14.78
C ASP A 58 -6.53 19.48 -14.78
N THR A 59 -6.23 18.93 -13.59
CA THR A 59 -5.78 17.54 -13.42
C THR A 59 -6.85 16.60 -12.87
N ASP A 60 -8.01 17.13 -12.45
CA ASP A 60 -9.05 16.42 -11.71
C ASP A 60 -8.52 15.78 -10.40
N GLU A 61 -7.38 16.25 -9.92
CA GLU A 61 -6.76 15.76 -8.71
C GLU A 61 -7.42 16.36 -7.46
N ILE A 62 -7.66 15.50 -6.47
CA ILE A 62 -8.24 15.86 -5.18
C ILE A 62 -7.13 15.98 -4.16
N TRP A 63 -6.92 17.20 -3.67
CA TRP A 63 -5.98 17.51 -2.61
C TRP A 63 -6.71 17.54 -1.27
N LEU A 64 -6.25 16.69 -0.36
CA LEU A 64 -6.76 16.59 1.00
C LEU A 64 -5.80 17.25 1.98
N ASN A 65 -6.34 17.94 2.98
CA ASN A 65 -5.57 18.37 4.15
C ASN A 65 -4.94 17.15 4.87
N LYS A 66 -3.83 17.37 5.58
CA LYS A 66 -3.06 16.36 6.33
C LYS A 66 -3.96 15.43 7.14
N THR A 67 -4.94 15.97 7.85
CA THR A 67 -5.88 15.20 8.69
C THR A 67 -6.74 14.24 7.86
N LEU A 68 -7.31 14.71 6.75
CA LEU A 68 -8.13 13.88 5.86
C LEU A 68 -7.29 12.83 5.14
N MET A 69 -6.09 13.19 4.68
CA MET A 69 -5.14 12.25 4.08
C MET A 69 -4.76 11.14 5.07
N MET A 70 -4.54 11.47 6.34
CA MET A 70 -4.27 10.50 7.40
C MET A 70 -5.44 9.53 7.63
N MET A 71 -6.68 10.03 7.64
CA MET A 71 -7.88 9.18 7.75
C MET A 71 -8.02 8.25 6.54
N TYR A 72 -7.82 8.77 5.33
CA TYR A 72 -7.87 7.99 4.10
C TYR A 72 -6.83 6.84 4.11
N LEU A 73 -5.59 7.13 4.48
CA LEU A 73 -4.52 6.13 4.56
C LEU A 73 -4.77 5.07 5.65
N ASP A 74 -5.45 5.44 6.73
CA ASP A 74 -5.85 4.50 7.78
C ASP A 74 -6.93 3.53 7.30
N LEU A 75 -7.95 4.05 6.62
CA LEU A 75 -9.04 3.27 6.02
C LEU A 75 -8.57 2.34 4.91
N CYS A 76 -7.64 2.79 4.07
CA CYS A 76 -6.98 1.96 3.06
C CYS A 76 -5.97 0.96 3.65
N GLN A 77 -5.81 0.91 4.98
CA GLN A 77 -4.87 0.02 5.69
C GLN A 77 -3.42 0.13 5.19
N GLU A 78 -3.05 1.27 4.61
CA GLU A 78 -1.74 1.53 4.03
C GLU A 78 -0.78 2.06 5.09
N LYS A 79 -0.54 1.24 6.12
CA LYS A 79 0.33 1.59 7.27
C LYS A 79 1.73 2.04 6.87
N LYS A 80 2.24 1.60 5.71
CA LYS A 80 3.53 2.05 5.17
C LYS A 80 3.46 3.51 4.70
N PHE A 81 2.43 3.86 3.93
CA PHE A 81 2.20 5.22 3.45
C PHE A 81 1.89 6.19 4.59
N LYS A 82 1.08 5.75 5.57
CA LYS A 82 0.80 6.54 6.79
C LYS A 82 2.10 6.90 7.52
N LYS A 83 3.00 5.93 7.74
CA LYS A 83 4.30 6.16 8.39
C LYS A 83 5.21 7.10 7.59
N THR A 84 5.26 6.96 6.27
CA THR A 84 6.09 7.83 5.42
C THR A 84 5.53 9.25 5.34
N PHE A 85 4.21 9.40 5.32
CA PHE A 85 3.55 10.71 5.31
C PHE A 85 3.73 11.44 6.65
N ASP A 86 3.56 10.74 7.76
CA ASP A 86 3.82 11.27 9.11
C ASP A 86 5.27 11.76 9.25
N LYS A 87 6.23 10.93 8.81
CA LYS A 87 7.66 11.29 8.82
C LYS A 87 7.98 12.51 7.96
N ARG A 88 7.26 12.71 6.84
CA ARG A 88 7.51 13.81 5.90
C ARG A 88 6.79 15.11 6.29
N SER A 89 5.71 15.00 7.06
CA SER A 89 4.88 16.13 7.46
C SER A 89 5.16 16.61 8.88
N GLY A 90 6.16 16.01 9.55
CA GLY A 90 6.65 16.41 10.88
C GLY A 90 7.92 17.27 10.83
N GLU A 91 8.15 18.01 9.74
CA GLU A 91 9.22 19.00 9.61
C GLU A 91 8.66 20.42 9.73
#